data_AF-A0A1I4S4C4-F1
#
_entry.id   AF-A0A1I4S4C4-F1
#
_cell.length_a   1.000
_cell.length_b   1.000
_cell.length_c   1.000
_cell.angle_alpha   90.00
_cell.angle_beta   90.00
_cell.angle_gamma   90.00
#
_symmetry.space_group_name_H-M   'P 1'
#
loop_
_entity.id
_entity.type
_entity.pdbx_description
1 polymer ?
#
loop_
_entity_poly.entity_id
_entity_poly.type
_entity_poly.pdbx_seq_one_letter_code
_entity_poly.pdbx_strand_id
1 'polypeptide(L)'
;MSDAEAAARLVAFGMRPKALPGRDPDYADLVRRYREDDDYRDTVQRVASGLGLVVLAVDSAPGIVLAATEGSVFEIRMDSYARRTALANRQADKVLHGIAHLAVAALAFPRPDDLGDDSYVGRVSVELVDGAVREACRVLDERAAGPADPESDAPQLEEVWRVWQRRPEATATKDGRAGESTTRGIVGKALRFLADQGFLVPVGAEGAYRTTPRYQVQVRELAAQRTFDELLSLNVLPAGSATPSLVSGDRGPDDDNHSRAGGGADV
;
A
#
# COMPACT_ATOMS: atom_id res chain seq x y z
N MET A 1 -8.12 -33.10 -11.99
CA MET A 1 -8.75 -31.90 -11.42
C MET A 1 -9.60 -31.29 -12.51
N SER A 2 -10.88 -31.00 -12.25
CA SER A 2 -11.74 -30.33 -13.24
C SER A 2 -11.37 -28.84 -13.34
N ASP A 3 -11.74 -28.17 -14.43
CA ASP A 3 -11.44 -26.74 -14.59
C ASP A 3 -12.13 -25.87 -13.53
N ALA A 4 -13.35 -26.22 -13.14
CA ALA A 4 -14.04 -25.55 -12.05
C ALA A 4 -13.31 -25.70 -10.71
N GLU A 5 -12.79 -26.90 -10.42
CA GLU A 5 -12.03 -27.17 -9.20
C GLU A 5 -10.68 -26.42 -9.18
N ALA A 6 -9.96 -26.40 -10.31
CA ALA A 6 -8.74 -25.62 -10.46
C ALA A 6 -9.00 -24.12 -10.29
N ALA A 7 -10.07 -23.61 -10.89
CA ALA A 7 -10.47 -22.22 -10.80
C ALA A 7 -10.82 -21.81 -9.35
N ALA A 8 -11.62 -22.64 -8.67
CA ALA A 8 -11.94 -22.44 -7.26
C ALA A 8 -10.68 -22.48 -6.37
N ARG A 9 -9.72 -23.36 -6.69
CA ARG A 9 -8.44 -23.43 -5.99
C ARG A 9 -7.60 -22.16 -6.18
N LEU A 10 -7.58 -21.59 -7.39
CA LEU A 10 -6.93 -20.30 -7.63
C LEU A 10 -7.57 -19.18 -6.81
N VAL A 11 -8.90 -19.08 -6.81
CA VAL A 11 -9.62 -18.10 -5.98
C VAL A 11 -9.33 -18.30 -4.49
N ALA A 12 -9.28 -19.55 -4.02
CA ALA A 12 -8.93 -19.87 -2.64
C ALA A 12 -7.50 -19.44 -2.25
N PHE A 13 -6.55 -19.46 -3.19
CA PHE A 13 -5.22 -18.87 -2.96
C PHE A 13 -5.28 -17.35 -2.78
N GLY A 14 -6.13 -16.66 -3.55
CA GLY A 14 -6.34 -15.21 -3.41
C GLY A 14 -6.93 -14.81 -2.05
N MET A 15 -7.70 -15.70 -1.42
CA MET A 15 -8.24 -15.50 -0.07
C MET A 15 -7.19 -15.64 1.05
N ARG A 16 -5.97 -16.08 0.73
CA ARG A 16 -4.88 -16.26 1.70
C ARG A 16 -3.94 -15.04 1.66
N PRO A 17 -3.96 -14.16 2.67
CA PRO A 17 -3.32 -12.85 2.57
C PRO A 17 -1.79 -12.90 2.33
N LYS A 18 -1.11 -13.95 2.78
CA LYS A 18 0.35 -14.11 2.67
C LYS A 18 0.77 -15.22 1.69
N ALA A 19 -0.17 -15.82 0.95
CA ALA A 19 0.15 -16.82 -0.07
C ALA A 19 0.70 -16.16 -1.33
N LEU A 20 1.80 -16.72 -1.85
CA LEU A 20 2.53 -16.22 -3.02
C LEU A 20 2.84 -17.36 -3.99
N PRO A 21 2.70 -17.16 -5.32
CA PRO A 21 3.02 -18.18 -6.31
C PRO A 21 4.48 -18.65 -6.23
N GLY A 22 5.42 -17.73 -5.99
CA GLY A 22 6.86 -18.07 -5.88
C GLY A 22 7.22 -18.98 -4.69
N ARG A 23 6.27 -19.32 -3.80
CA ARG A 23 6.48 -20.23 -2.66
C ARG A 23 5.63 -21.50 -2.74
N ASP A 24 4.77 -21.63 -3.74
CA ASP A 24 3.82 -22.73 -3.89
C ASP A 24 3.72 -23.09 -5.38
N PRO A 25 4.31 -24.23 -5.82
CA PRO A 25 4.34 -24.60 -7.23
C PRO A 25 2.94 -24.85 -7.81
N ASP A 26 2.01 -25.40 -7.01
CA ASP A 26 0.63 -25.61 -7.46
C ASP A 26 -0.04 -24.25 -7.72
N TYR A 27 0.20 -23.26 -6.86
CA TYR A 27 -0.30 -21.91 -7.09
C TYR A 27 0.34 -21.28 -8.34
N ALA A 28 1.66 -21.42 -8.51
CA ALA A 28 2.36 -20.91 -9.69
C ALA A 28 1.80 -21.50 -10.99
N ASP A 29 1.50 -22.80 -11.02
CA ASP A 29 0.92 -23.46 -12.19
C ASP A 29 -0.48 -22.94 -12.51
N LEU A 30 -1.33 -22.72 -11.51
CA LEU A 30 -2.67 -22.15 -11.72
C LEU A 30 -2.60 -20.70 -12.24
N VAL A 31 -1.66 -19.89 -11.74
CA VAL A 31 -1.42 -18.52 -12.22
C VAL A 31 -0.91 -18.53 -13.66
N ARG A 32 0.06 -19.39 -13.98
CA ARG A 32 0.57 -19.54 -15.34
C ARG A 32 -0.56 -19.95 -16.29
N ARG A 33 -1.35 -20.96 -15.92
CA ARG A 33 -2.50 -21.40 -16.72
C ARG A 33 -3.51 -20.28 -16.94
N TYR A 34 -3.87 -19.51 -15.91
CA TYR A 34 -4.78 -18.35 -16.07
C TYR A 34 -4.29 -17.34 -17.10
N ARG A 35 -2.98 -17.16 -17.23
CA ARG A 35 -2.39 -16.22 -18.19
C ARG A 35 -2.39 -16.75 -19.62
N GLU A 36 -2.31 -18.07 -19.79
CA GLU A 36 -2.12 -18.76 -21.08
C GLU A 36 -3.42 -19.32 -21.69
N ASP A 37 -4.46 -19.58 -20.87
CA ASP A 37 -5.69 -20.28 -21.24
C ASP A 37 -6.92 -19.39 -20.94
N ASP A 38 -7.56 -18.89 -21.99
CA ASP A 38 -8.69 -17.96 -21.88
C ASP A 38 -9.98 -18.62 -21.38
N ASP A 39 -10.23 -19.89 -21.70
CA ASP A 39 -11.41 -20.62 -21.17
C ASP A 39 -11.28 -20.84 -19.66
N TYR A 40 -10.06 -21.12 -19.21
CA TYR A 40 -9.75 -21.21 -17.79
C TYR A 40 -9.85 -19.85 -17.09
N ARG A 41 -9.40 -18.76 -17.73
CA ARG A 41 -9.56 -17.39 -17.26
C ARG A 41 -11.04 -17.03 -17.03
N ASP A 42 -11.88 -17.33 -18.01
CA ASP A 42 -13.33 -17.14 -17.95
C ASP A 42 -13.97 -17.92 -16.79
N THR A 43 -13.53 -19.16 -16.60
CA THR A 43 -14.01 -20.02 -15.51
C THR A 43 -13.64 -19.42 -14.14
N VAL A 44 -12.42 -18.94 -13.96
CA VAL A 44 -11.98 -18.26 -12.73
C VAL A 44 -12.79 -17.00 -12.47
N GLN A 45 -13.04 -16.18 -13.50
CA GLN A 45 -13.86 -14.97 -13.36
C GLN A 45 -15.29 -15.30 -12.92
N ARG A 46 -15.91 -16.33 -13.51
CA ARG A 46 -17.26 -16.78 -13.13
C ARG A 46 -17.32 -17.31 -11.71
N VAL A 47 -16.31 -18.08 -11.29
CA VAL A 47 -16.22 -18.60 -9.91
C VAL A 47 -16.06 -17.44 -8.92
N ALA A 48 -15.16 -16.48 -9.19
CA ALA A 48 -15.00 -15.29 -8.35
C ALA A 48 -16.29 -14.47 -8.27
N SER A 49 -16.92 -14.21 -9.42
CA SER A 49 -18.18 -13.46 -9.50
C SER A 49 -19.31 -14.13 -8.71
N GLY A 50 -19.44 -15.45 -8.81
CA GLY A 50 -20.42 -16.23 -8.03
C GLY A 50 -20.23 -16.15 -6.52
N LEU A 51 -19.02 -15.80 -6.05
CA LEU A 51 -18.68 -15.57 -4.65
C LEU A 51 -18.81 -14.09 -4.23
N GLY A 52 -19.25 -13.20 -5.13
CA GLY A 52 -19.27 -11.76 -4.88
C GLY A 52 -17.87 -11.16 -4.83
N LEU A 53 -16.97 -11.63 -5.71
CA LEU A 53 -15.60 -11.16 -5.84
C LEU A 53 -15.33 -10.69 -7.27
N VAL A 54 -14.42 -9.73 -7.40
CA VAL A 54 -13.87 -9.25 -8.67
C VAL A 54 -12.39 -9.58 -8.71
N VAL A 55 -11.92 -10.12 -9.83
CA VAL A 55 -10.49 -10.33 -10.09
C VAL A 55 -9.88 -9.01 -10.56
N LEU A 56 -9.02 -8.42 -9.73
CA LEU A 56 -8.34 -7.16 -10.05
C LEU A 56 -7.09 -7.40 -10.91
N ALA A 57 -6.34 -8.45 -10.58
CA ALA A 57 -5.11 -8.82 -11.29
C ALA A 57 -4.80 -10.29 -11.07
N VAL A 58 -4.08 -10.89 -12.03
CA VAL A 58 -3.45 -12.20 -11.88
C VAL A 58 -2.07 -12.16 -12.54
N ASP A 59 -1.02 -12.17 -11.72
CA ASP A 59 0.36 -12.23 -12.21
C ASP A 59 1.22 -13.11 -11.29
N SER A 60 2.36 -13.54 -11.77
CA SER A 60 3.39 -14.30 -11.08
C SER A 60 3.90 -13.67 -9.78
N ALA A 61 3.94 -12.33 -9.69
CA ALA A 61 4.42 -11.63 -8.49
C ALA A 61 3.37 -11.58 -7.35
N PRO A 62 2.19 -10.94 -7.51
CA PRO A 62 1.15 -10.91 -6.49
C PRO A 62 0.29 -12.19 -6.42
N GLY A 63 0.33 -13.03 -7.45
CA GLY A 63 -0.67 -14.08 -7.68
C GLY A 63 -2.00 -13.49 -8.15
N ILE A 64 -3.11 -14.10 -7.76
CA ILE A 64 -4.45 -13.53 -7.92
C ILE A 64 -4.73 -12.49 -6.84
N VAL A 65 -5.24 -11.33 -7.25
CA VAL A 65 -5.69 -10.24 -6.38
C VAL A 65 -7.19 -10.07 -6.57
N LEU A 66 -7.92 -10.08 -5.47
CA LEU A 66 -9.37 -10.08 -5.43
C LEU A 66 -9.88 -8.87 -4.65
N ALA A 67 -10.97 -8.28 -5.13
CA ALA A 67 -11.79 -7.33 -4.39
C ALA A 67 -13.15 -7.96 -4.10
N ALA A 68 -13.76 -7.59 -2.98
CA ALA A 68 -15.14 -7.95 -2.69
C ALA A 68 -16.08 -6.93 -3.31
N THR A 69 -17.19 -7.39 -3.88
CA THR A 69 -18.28 -6.50 -4.29
C THR A 69 -19.07 -6.03 -3.06
N GLU A 70 -19.81 -4.94 -3.21
CA GLU A 70 -20.76 -4.50 -2.18
C GLU A 70 -21.74 -5.63 -1.83
N GLY A 71 -21.96 -5.86 -0.52
CA GLY A 71 -22.87 -6.90 -0.03
C GLY A 71 -22.28 -8.31 -0.02
N SER A 72 -21.04 -8.50 -0.51
CA SER A 72 -20.34 -9.78 -0.46
C SER A 72 -20.05 -10.21 0.98
N VAL A 73 -20.06 -11.52 1.24
CA VAL A 73 -19.65 -12.08 2.54
C VAL A 73 -18.15 -11.86 2.81
N PHE A 74 -17.38 -11.60 1.76
CA PHE A 74 -15.95 -11.28 1.83
C PHE A 74 -15.70 -9.78 1.98
N GLU A 75 -16.73 -8.95 1.94
CA GLU A 75 -16.62 -7.52 2.19
C GLU A 75 -16.09 -7.31 3.62
N ILE A 76 -14.95 -6.63 3.74
CA ILE A 76 -14.41 -6.25 5.04
C ILE A 76 -15.26 -5.11 5.58
N ARG A 77 -16.35 -5.47 6.26
CA ARG A 77 -17.18 -4.51 6.97
C ARG A 77 -16.38 -3.83 8.08
N MET A 78 -16.57 -2.51 8.21
CA MET A 78 -15.89 -1.69 9.22
C MET A 78 -16.09 -2.19 10.66
N ASP A 79 -17.17 -2.92 10.94
CA ASP A 79 -17.39 -3.55 12.26
C ASP A 79 -16.48 -4.76 12.51
N SER A 80 -16.15 -5.53 11.46
CA SER A 80 -15.18 -6.62 11.54
C SER A 80 -13.76 -6.09 11.67
N TYR A 81 -13.45 -4.97 11.01
CA TYR A 81 -12.20 -4.25 11.20
C TYR A 81 -12.08 -3.70 12.63
N ALA A 82 -13.10 -2.98 13.12
CA ALA A 82 -13.12 -2.38 14.46
C ALA A 82 -12.95 -3.39 15.60
N ARG A 83 -13.49 -4.62 15.42
CA ARG A 83 -13.27 -5.73 16.36
C ARG A 83 -11.82 -6.22 16.35
N ARG A 84 -11.19 -6.31 15.18
CA ARG A 84 -9.80 -6.79 15.03
C ARG A 84 -8.77 -5.76 15.51
N THR A 85 -9.08 -4.47 15.45
CA THR A 85 -8.19 -3.39 15.91
C THR A 85 -8.47 -2.90 17.34
N ALA A 86 -9.44 -3.52 18.03
CA ALA A 86 -9.82 -3.22 19.42
C ALA A 86 -10.10 -1.71 19.65
N LEU A 87 -10.96 -1.13 18.82
CA LEU A 87 -11.30 0.30 18.90
C LEU A 87 -12.09 0.63 20.17
N ALA A 88 -11.60 1.58 20.96
CA ALA A 88 -12.21 2.01 22.21
C ALA A 88 -13.41 2.94 21.97
N ASN A 89 -13.35 3.79 20.94
CA ASN A 89 -14.47 4.60 20.47
C ASN A 89 -14.77 4.27 19.00
N ARG A 90 -15.74 3.37 18.78
CA ARG A 90 -15.94 2.67 17.50
C ARG A 90 -16.12 3.57 16.29
N GLN A 91 -16.71 4.76 16.42
CA GLN A 91 -16.98 5.61 15.24
C GLN A 91 -15.80 6.54 14.93
N ALA A 92 -15.27 7.25 15.93
CA ALA A 92 -14.13 8.13 15.75
C ALA A 92 -12.87 7.36 15.35
N ASP A 93 -12.61 6.21 15.98
CA ASP A 93 -11.42 5.43 15.68
C ASP A 93 -11.44 4.82 14.27
N LYS A 94 -12.63 4.51 13.71
CA LYS A 94 -12.76 4.02 12.33
C LYS A 94 -12.28 5.05 11.31
N VAL A 95 -12.72 6.29 11.49
CA VAL A 95 -12.33 7.38 10.61
C VAL A 95 -10.81 7.62 10.68
N LEU A 96 -10.23 7.59 11.88
CA LEU A 96 -8.79 7.75 12.06
C LEU A 96 -7.98 6.62 11.37
N HIS A 97 -8.46 5.37 11.42
CA HIS A 97 -7.82 4.28 10.68
C HIS A 97 -7.99 4.43 9.16
N GLY A 98 -9.13 4.95 8.70
CA GLY A 98 -9.34 5.30 7.29
C GLY A 98 -8.30 6.33 6.80
N ILE A 99 -8.11 7.43 7.55
CA ILE A 99 -7.08 8.43 7.26
C ILE A 99 -5.68 7.79 7.25
N ALA A 100 -5.37 6.95 8.25
CA ALA A 100 -4.08 6.27 8.30
C ALA A 100 -3.85 5.39 7.06
N HIS A 101 -4.86 4.63 6.61
CA HIS A 101 -4.75 3.79 5.41
C HIS A 101 -4.54 4.64 4.14
N LEU A 102 -5.29 5.74 4.00
CA LEU A 102 -5.15 6.67 2.87
C LEU A 102 -3.76 7.32 2.86
N ALA A 103 -3.30 7.81 4.00
CA ALA A 103 -1.97 8.38 4.15
C ALA A 103 -0.87 7.35 3.80
N VAL A 104 -1.01 6.10 4.26
CA VAL A 104 -0.08 5.03 3.88
C VAL A 104 -0.07 4.80 2.38
N ALA A 105 -1.23 4.75 1.71
CA ALA A 105 -1.29 4.59 0.25
C ALA A 105 -0.59 5.75 -0.47
N ALA A 106 -0.92 6.99 -0.11
CA ALA A 106 -0.37 8.19 -0.76
C ALA A 106 1.13 8.37 -0.51
N LEU A 107 1.63 8.04 0.70
CA LEU A 107 3.07 8.12 1.00
C LEU A 107 3.85 6.96 0.40
N ALA A 108 3.22 5.79 0.27
CA ALA A 108 3.85 4.65 -0.36
C ALA A 108 3.95 4.79 -1.87
N PHE A 109 3.04 5.54 -2.52
CA PHE A 109 3.01 5.79 -3.96
C PHE A 109 2.77 7.29 -4.23
N PRO A 110 3.79 8.13 -4.02
CA PRO A 110 3.65 9.59 -4.09
C PRO A 110 3.39 10.12 -5.50
N ARG A 111 3.69 9.33 -6.55
CA ARG A 111 3.44 9.70 -7.94
C ARG A 111 2.46 8.71 -8.58
N PRO A 112 1.56 9.17 -9.47
CA PRO A 112 0.71 8.27 -10.24
C PRO A 112 1.50 7.20 -11.01
N ASP A 113 2.68 7.57 -11.54
CA ASP A 113 3.57 6.65 -12.26
C ASP A 113 4.08 5.50 -11.37
N ASP A 114 4.23 5.73 -10.06
CA ASP A 114 4.64 4.70 -9.10
C ASP A 114 3.58 3.59 -8.98
N LEU A 115 2.30 3.89 -9.28
CA LEU A 115 1.23 2.89 -9.33
C LEU A 115 1.23 2.10 -10.64
N GLY A 116 1.83 2.61 -11.71
CA GLY A 116 1.94 1.94 -13.01
C GLY A 116 3.21 1.09 -13.16
N ASP A 117 4.25 1.37 -12.38
CA ASP A 117 5.52 0.66 -12.42
C ASP A 117 5.52 -0.55 -11.45
N ASP A 118 5.33 -1.76 -11.99
CA ASP A 118 5.31 -3.00 -11.20
C ASP A 118 6.68 -3.34 -10.54
N SER A 119 7.76 -2.63 -10.88
CA SER A 119 9.07 -2.75 -10.23
C SER A 119 9.24 -1.84 -9.02
N TYR A 120 8.35 -0.85 -8.86
CA TYR A 120 8.41 0.12 -7.78
C TYR A 120 8.08 -0.50 -6.42
N VAL A 121 8.88 -0.15 -5.40
CA VAL A 121 8.69 -0.61 -4.03
C VAL A 121 8.67 0.58 -3.08
N GLY A 122 7.47 0.97 -2.67
CA GLY A 122 7.22 2.03 -1.70
C GLY A 122 7.71 1.65 -0.30
N ARG A 123 8.09 2.65 0.48
CA ARG A 123 8.47 2.50 1.90
C ARG A 123 7.72 3.48 2.77
N VAL A 124 7.26 3.00 3.92
CA VAL A 124 6.51 3.79 4.90
C VAL A 124 6.93 3.41 6.31
N SER A 125 6.86 4.34 7.26
CA SER A 125 7.05 4.08 8.68
C SER A 125 5.94 4.75 9.49
N VAL A 126 5.85 4.39 10.77
CA VAL A 126 4.89 5.01 11.69
C VAL A 126 5.12 6.52 11.78
N GLU A 127 6.39 6.92 11.90
CA GLU A 127 6.83 8.30 12.05
C GLU A 127 6.50 9.12 10.80
N LEU A 128 6.80 8.58 9.61
CA LEU A 128 6.53 9.25 8.34
C LEU A 128 5.02 9.50 8.16
N VAL A 129 4.20 8.49 8.44
CA VAL A 129 2.75 8.58 8.29
C VAL A 129 2.15 9.54 9.31
N ASP A 130 2.51 9.43 10.59
CA ASP A 130 1.98 10.33 11.63
C ASP A 130 2.35 11.79 11.36
N GLY A 131 3.62 12.04 11.00
CA GLY A 131 4.10 13.39 10.67
C GLY A 131 3.38 13.98 9.47
N ALA A 132 3.21 13.21 8.40
CA ALA A 132 2.52 13.67 7.19
C ALA A 132 1.03 13.98 7.44
N VAL A 133 0.32 13.14 8.21
CA VAL A 133 -1.08 13.42 8.55
C VAL A 133 -1.20 14.68 9.40
N ARG A 134 -0.28 14.91 10.34
CA ARG A 134 -0.25 16.12 11.17
C ARG A 134 -0.02 17.37 10.35
N GLU A 135 0.98 17.33 9.47
CA GLU A 135 1.28 18.43 8.56
C GLU A 135 0.09 18.70 7.64
N ALA A 136 -0.55 17.65 7.14
CA ALA A 136 -1.73 17.80 6.32
C ALA A 136 -2.89 18.45 7.08
N CYS A 137 -3.12 18.07 8.33
CA CYS A 137 -4.09 18.76 9.18
C CYS A 137 -3.70 20.24 9.32
N ARG A 138 -2.46 20.56 9.70
CA ARG A 138 -1.98 21.96 9.87
C ARG A 138 -2.26 22.83 8.63
N VAL A 139 -1.97 22.32 7.43
CA VAL A 139 -2.21 23.03 6.17
C VAL A 139 -3.71 23.25 5.93
N LEU A 140 -4.56 22.27 6.27
CA LEU A 140 -6.01 22.41 6.14
C LEU A 140 -6.57 23.46 7.13
N ASP A 141 -6.06 23.53 8.36
CA ASP A 141 -6.44 24.58 9.32
C ASP A 141 -6.11 25.97 8.79
N GLU A 142 -4.91 26.14 8.24
CA GLU A 142 -4.44 27.43 7.70
C GLU A 142 -5.31 27.87 6.52
N ARG A 143 -5.71 26.93 5.66
CA ARG A 143 -6.65 27.19 4.56
C ARG A 143 -8.04 27.55 5.08
N ALA A 144 -8.55 26.83 6.07
CA ALA A 144 -9.85 27.09 6.68
C ALA A 144 -9.90 28.41 7.47
N ALA A 145 -8.76 28.91 7.96
CA ALA A 145 -8.64 30.19 8.67
C ALA A 145 -8.47 31.40 7.72
N GLY A 146 -8.30 31.19 6.41
CA GLY A 146 -8.27 32.24 5.39
C GLY A 146 -9.65 32.88 5.14
N PRO A 147 -9.76 33.90 4.27
CA PRO A 147 -11.07 34.44 3.86
C PRO A 147 -11.90 33.29 3.28
N ALA A 148 -13.04 33.02 3.93
CA ALA A 148 -13.87 31.85 3.66
C ALA A 148 -14.23 31.74 2.17
N ASP A 149 -13.88 30.61 1.55
CA ASP A 149 -14.51 30.21 0.29
C ASP A 149 -16.00 29.94 0.62
N PRO A 150 -16.95 30.59 -0.07
CA PRO A 150 -18.35 30.36 0.17
C PRO A 150 -18.69 28.94 -0.30
N GLU A 151 -19.00 28.08 0.68
CA GLU A 151 -19.36 26.67 0.51
C GLU A 151 -18.18 25.75 0.15
N SER A 152 -17.43 25.33 1.18
CA SER A 152 -16.65 24.09 1.11
C SER A 152 -17.61 22.91 0.87
N ASP A 153 -17.48 22.21 -0.25
CA ASP A 153 -18.32 21.07 -0.65
C ASP A 153 -18.18 19.83 0.27
N ALA A 154 -17.34 19.89 1.32
CA ALA A 154 -17.02 18.75 2.18
C ALA A 154 -16.95 19.06 3.70
N PRO A 155 -18.03 19.57 4.32
CA PRO A 155 -18.05 19.95 5.73
C PRO A 155 -17.78 18.78 6.71
N GLN A 156 -18.03 17.54 6.31
CA GLN A 156 -17.76 16.35 7.13
C GLN A 156 -16.26 16.05 7.25
N LEU A 157 -15.45 16.40 6.25
CA LEU A 157 -13.99 16.23 6.30
C LEU A 157 -13.35 17.22 7.29
N GLU A 158 -13.93 18.42 7.45
CA GLU A 158 -13.46 19.41 8.42
C GLU A 158 -13.60 18.98 9.87
N GLU A 159 -14.70 18.31 10.21
CA GLU A 159 -14.95 17.80 11.55
C GLU A 159 -13.98 16.66 11.90
N VAL A 160 -13.57 15.91 10.89
CA VAL A 160 -12.75 14.70 11.00
C VAL A 160 -11.27 15.00 11.28
N TRP A 161 -10.64 15.96 10.60
CA TRP A 161 -9.23 16.28 10.87
C TRP A 161 -9.02 16.93 12.25
N ARG A 162 -10.02 17.69 12.74
CA ARG A 162 -10.04 18.22 14.13
C ARG A 162 -10.06 17.11 15.18
N VAL A 163 -10.55 15.91 14.86
CA VAL A 163 -10.49 14.75 15.77
C VAL A 163 -9.07 14.19 15.85
N TRP A 164 -8.31 14.17 14.74
CA TRP A 164 -6.92 13.73 14.72
C TRP A 164 -6.03 14.66 15.56
N GLN A 165 -6.15 15.98 15.37
CA GLN A 165 -5.33 16.96 16.09
C GLN A 165 -5.56 17.00 17.61
N ARG A 166 -6.79 16.75 18.07
CA ARG A 166 -7.12 16.74 19.50
C ARG A 166 -6.50 15.57 20.27
N ARG A 167 -5.90 14.58 19.59
CA ARG A 167 -5.28 13.42 20.25
C ARG A 167 -3.78 13.60 20.49
N PRO A 168 -3.29 13.18 21.68
CA PRO A 168 -1.86 13.21 21.99
C PRO A 168 -1.07 12.28 21.07
N GLU A 169 0.08 12.78 20.61
CA GLU A 169 1.01 12.11 19.68
C GLU A 169 1.65 10.86 20.29
N ALA A 170 2.03 10.96 21.56
CA ALA A 170 2.49 9.87 22.38
C ALA A 170 2.11 10.17 23.83
N THR A 171 1.46 9.22 24.50
CA THR A 171 1.43 9.17 25.96
C THR A 171 2.48 8.17 26.35
N ALA A 172 3.53 8.60 27.06
CA ALA A 172 4.54 7.69 27.58
C ALA A 172 3.86 6.74 28.57
N THR A 173 3.67 5.49 28.18
CA THR A 173 3.42 4.44 29.16
C THR A 173 4.71 4.17 29.93
N LYS A 174 4.62 3.58 31.13
CA LYS A 174 5.76 3.31 32.03
C LYS A 174 6.90 2.51 31.36
N ASP A 175 6.63 1.89 30.21
CA ASP A 175 7.55 1.10 29.38
C ASP A 175 8.07 1.83 28.12
N GLY A 176 7.86 3.14 27.97
CA GLY A 176 8.32 3.91 26.80
C GLY A 176 7.56 3.63 25.49
N ARG A 177 6.50 2.82 25.53
CA ARG A 177 5.62 2.59 24.37
C ARG A 177 4.59 3.70 24.24
N ALA A 178 4.34 4.17 23.02
CA ALA A 178 3.24 5.08 22.74
C ALA A 178 1.90 4.40 23.11
N GLY A 179 1.09 5.05 23.95
CA GLY A 179 -0.21 4.53 24.37
C GLY A 179 -1.11 4.17 23.19
N GLU A 180 -1.91 3.11 23.32
CA GLU A 180 -2.72 2.55 22.22
C GLU A 180 -3.76 3.50 21.60
N SER A 181 -4.10 4.58 22.30
CA SER A 181 -5.03 5.62 21.85
C SER A 181 -4.35 6.81 21.15
N THR A 182 -3.01 6.82 21.10
CA THR A 182 -2.22 7.87 20.44
C THR A 182 -2.28 7.74 18.93
N THR A 183 -2.01 8.83 18.21
CA THR A 183 -2.01 8.81 16.73
C THR A 183 -0.96 7.85 16.18
N ARG A 184 0.25 7.82 16.76
CA ARG A 184 1.28 6.81 16.43
C ARG A 184 0.82 5.39 16.75
N GLY A 185 0.08 5.18 17.85
CA GLY A 185 -0.51 3.89 18.18
C GLY A 185 -1.54 3.42 17.14
N ILE A 186 -2.37 4.33 16.64
CA ILE A 186 -3.35 4.09 15.56
C ILE A 186 -2.64 3.74 14.26
N VAL A 187 -1.66 4.56 13.83
CA VAL A 187 -0.85 4.31 12.64
C VAL A 187 -0.13 2.96 12.75
N GLY A 188 0.46 2.65 13.89
CA GLY A 188 1.10 1.37 14.14
C GLY A 188 0.14 0.18 14.08
N LYS A 189 -1.14 0.34 14.48
CA LYS A 189 -2.19 -0.68 14.30
C LYS A 189 -2.55 -0.84 12.82
N ALA A 190 -2.70 0.26 12.08
CA ALA A 190 -2.99 0.25 10.65
C ALA A 190 -1.89 -0.46 9.83
N LEU A 191 -0.61 -0.08 10.03
CA LEU A 191 0.52 -0.70 9.32
C LEU A 191 0.64 -2.20 9.61
N ARG A 192 0.46 -2.61 10.88
CA ARG A 192 0.44 -4.03 11.26
C ARG A 192 -0.72 -4.78 10.60
N PHE A 193 -1.91 -4.18 10.58
CA PHE A 193 -3.06 -4.77 9.90
C PHE A 193 -2.76 -4.99 8.41
N LEU A 194 -2.22 -3.98 7.71
CA LEU A 194 -1.84 -4.10 6.30
C LEU A 194 -0.76 -5.18 6.10
N ALA A 195 0.21 -5.30 7.00
CA ALA A 195 1.21 -6.36 6.96
C ALA A 195 0.60 -7.75 7.18
N ASP A 196 -0.39 -7.87 8.07
CA ASP A 196 -1.12 -9.12 8.29
C ASP A 196 -2.00 -9.51 7.10
N GLN A 197 -2.49 -8.52 6.35
CA GLN A 197 -3.15 -8.74 5.07
C GLN A 197 -2.16 -8.99 3.90
N GLY A 198 -0.85 -9.01 4.15
CA GLY A 198 0.18 -9.25 3.13
C GLY A 198 0.36 -8.08 2.14
N PHE A 199 -0.17 -6.91 2.47
CA PHE A 199 0.01 -5.69 1.70
C PHE A 199 1.34 -5.01 2.01
N LEU A 200 1.83 -5.18 3.24
CA LEU A 200 3.12 -4.64 3.68
C LEU A 200 4.02 -5.75 4.20
N VAL A 201 5.33 -5.51 4.14
CA VAL A 201 6.34 -6.37 4.76
C VAL A 201 7.21 -5.51 5.67
N PRO A 202 7.34 -5.83 6.96
CA PRO A 202 8.22 -5.09 7.86
C PRO A 202 9.68 -5.21 7.41
N VAL A 203 10.43 -4.12 7.51
CA VAL A 203 11.84 -4.03 7.13
C VAL A 203 12.64 -3.32 8.22
N GLY A 204 13.78 -3.91 8.60
CA GLY A 204 14.63 -3.35 9.65
C GLY A 204 13.98 -3.40 11.05
N ALA A 205 14.58 -2.66 11.99
CA ALA A 205 14.15 -2.63 13.39
C ALA A 205 13.19 -1.45 13.74
N GLU A 206 13.11 -0.43 12.88
CA GLU A 206 12.49 0.87 13.19
C GLU A 206 11.03 1.00 12.73
N GLY A 207 10.24 -0.08 12.77
CA GLY A 207 8.81 0.00 12.41
C GLY A 207 8.54 0.46 10.96
N ALA A 208 9.53 0.32 10.09
CA ALA A 208 9.41 0.59 8.67
C ALA A 208 8.84 -0.62 7.93
N TYR A 209 8.14 -0.35 6.84
CA TYR A 209 7.51 -1.35 5.98
C TYR A 209 7.82 -1.03 4.52
N ARG A 210 7.90 -2.06 3.70
CA ARG A 210 7.86 -1.95 2.24
C ARG A 210 6.54 -2.46 1.70
N THR A 211 6.11 -1.93 0.57
CA THR A 211 4.91 -2.40 -0.13
C THR A 211 5.10 -3.75 -0.80
N THR A 212 4.00 -4.43 -1.09
CA THR A 212 3.96 -5.60 -1.97
C THR A 212 3.26 -5.25 -3.29
N PRO A 213 3.50 -6.01 -4.38
CA PRO A 213 2.76 -5.83 -5.63
C PRO A 213 1.24 -5.97 -5.44
N ARG A 214 0.82 -6.80 -4.49
CA ARG A 214 -0.60 -6.95 -4.13
C ARG A 214 -1.19 -5.66 -3.57
N TYR A 215 -0.42 -4.92 -2.76
CA TYR A 215 -0.88 -3.63 -2.24
C TYR A 215 -0.98 -2.59 -3.35
N GLN A 216 -0.01 -2.55 -4.26
CA GLN A 216 -0.04 -1.65 -5.41
C GLN A 216 -1.32 -1.84 -6.25
N VAL A 217 -1.71 -3.09 -6.55
CA VAL A 217 -2.97 -3.38 -7.25
C VAL A 217 -4.19 -2.86 -6.49
N GLN A 218 -4.24 -3.03 -5.16
CA GLN A 218 -5.35 -2.54 -4.34
C GLN A 218 -5.39 -1.01 -4.29
N VAL A 219 -4.24 -0.34 -4.22
CA VAL A 219 -4.19 1.13 -4.27
C VAL A 219 -4.56 1.63 -5.66
N ARG A 220 -4.17 0.94 -6.74
CA ARG A 220 -4.57 1.27 -8.11
C ARG A 220 -6.09 1.16 -8.30
N GLU A 221 -6.71 0.12 -7.74
CA GLU A 221 -8.17 -0.03 -7.73
C GLU A 221 -8.84 1.09 -6.93
N LEU A 222 -8.33 1.39 -5.73
CA LEU A 222 -8.83 2.52 -4.93
C LEU A 222 -8.67 3.85 -5.67
N ALA A 223 -7.55 4.04 -6.40
CA ALA A 223 -7.27 5.22 -7.19
C ALA A 223 -8.27 5.41 -8.33
N ALA A 224 -8.65 4.32 -8.99
CA ALA A 224 -9.66 4.34 -10.05
C ALA A 224 -11.08 4.67 -9.52
N GLN A 225 -11.32 4.51 -8.22
CA GLN A 225 -12.56 4.92 -7.57
C GLN A 225 -12.44 6.41 -7.18
N ARG A 226 -13.28 7.26 -7.77
CA ARG A 226 -13.23 8.75 -7.75
C ARG A 226 -12.83 9.44 -6.43
N THR A 227 -13.02 8.79 -5.29
CA THR A 227 -12.64 9.26 -3.94
C THR A 227 -11.13 9.49 -3.75
N PHE A 228 -10.26 8.74 -4.44
CA PHE A 228 -8.81 8.90 -4.28
C PHE A 228 -8.26 10.12 -5.06
N ASP A 229 -8.83 10.41 -6.23
CA ASP A 229 -8.47 11.58 -7.03
C ASP A 229 -8.80 12.88 -6.30
N GLU A 230 -9.95 12.94 -5.60
CA GLU A 230 -10.30 14.08 -4.74
C GLU A 230 -9.26 14.27 -3.63
N LEU A 231 -8.77 13.20 -3.01
CA LEU A 231 -7.75 13.28 -1.96
C LEU A 231 -6.37 13.73 -2.48
N LEU A 232 -5.95 13.25 -3.65
CA LEU A 232 -4.74 13.74 -4.32
C LEU A 232 -4.88 15.20 -4.74
N SER A 233 -6.07 15.60 -5.22
CA SER A 233 -6.35 16.98 -5.65
C SER A 233 -6.29 18.00 -4.51
N LEU A 234 -6.51 17.57 -3.25
CA LEU A 234 -6.35 18.43 -2.09
C LEU A 234 -4.88 18.85 -1.86
N ASN A 235 -3.90 18.19 -2.51
CA ASN A 235 -2.49 18.57 -2.54
C ASN A 235 -1.89 18.84 -1.15
N VAL A 236 -2.29 18.02 -0.16
CA VAL A 236 -1.99 18.24 1.27
C VAL A 236 -0.82 17.40 1.78
N LEU A 237 -0.27 16.51 0.97
CA LEU A 237 0.91 15.72 1.33
C LEU A 237 2.13 16.30 0.61
N PRO A 238 3.22 16.63 1.34
CA PRO A 238 4.41 17.15 0.70
C PRO A 238 4.94 16.10 -0.27
N ALA A 239 5.06 16.46 -1.55
CA ALA A 239 5.84 15.68 -2.51
C ALA A 239 7.20 15.47 -1.88
N GLY A 240 7.52 14.22 -1.51
CA GLY A 240 8.75 13.88 -0.84
C GLY A 240 9.92 14.46 -1.63
N SER A 241 10.58 15.47 -1.08
CA SER A 241 11.83 15.99 -1.60
C SER A 241 12.93 14.97 -1.29
N ALA A 242 12.88 13.85 -2.01
CA ALA A 242 13.96 12.89 -2.12
C ALA A 242 14.27 12.81 -3.61
N THR A 243 15.18 13.66 -4.06
CA THR A 243 15.88 13.46 -5.32
C THR A 243 16.59 12.11 -5.21
N PRO A 244 16.26 11.09 -6.02
CA PRO A 244 17.04 9.88 -6.03
C PRO A 244 18.37 10.22 -6.71
N SER A 245 19.41 10.45 -5.91
CA SER A 245 20.78 10.46 -6.39
C SER A 245 21.11 9.05 -6.84
N LEU A 246 21.01 8.80 -8.14
CA LEU A 246 21.60 7.64 -8.78
C LEU A 246 23.11 7.75 -8.60
N VAL A 247 23.64 7.07 -7.59
CA VAL A 247 25.07 6.73 -7.56
C VAL A 247 25.25 5.70 -8.67
N SER A 248 25.62 6.19 -9.86
CA SER A 248 26.17 5.37 -10.92
C SER A 248 27.37 4.63 -10.35
N GLY A 249 27.25 3.30 -10.27
CA GLY A 249 28.36 2.43 -9.93
C GLY A 249 29.53 2.72 -10.86
N ASP A 250 30.64 3.08 -10.24
CA ASP A 250 31.97 3.22 -10.80
C ASP A 250 32.28 2.01 -11.72
N ARG A 251 32.22 2.24 -13.04
CA ARG A 251 32.93 1.40 -14.00
C ARG A 251 34.40 1.80 -13.88
N GLY A 252 35.16 0.97 -13.18
CA GLY A 252 36.62 0.98 -13.29
C GLY A 252 37.02 0.88 -14.77
N PRO A 253 38.09 1.59 -15.18
CA PRO A 253 38.41 1.78 -16.58
C PRO A 253 38.91 0.46 -17.20
N ASP A 254 38.26 0.08 -18.30
CA ASP A 254 38.80 -0.90 -19.25
C ASP A 254 40.11 -0.37 -19.84
N ASP A 255 41.03 -1.31 -19.94
CA ASP A 255 42.28 -1.26 -20.68
C ASP A 255 42.10 -0.65 -22.07
N ASP A 256 42.90 0.37 -22.38
CA ASP A 256 43.44 0.59 -23.73
C ASP A 256 44.55 1.63 -23.70
N ASN A 257 45.82 1.16 -23.70
CA ASN A 257 46.93 1.97 -24.19
C ASN A 257 47.75 1.18 -25.21
N HIS A 258 47.49 1.45 -26.49
CA HIS A 258 48.37 1.15 -27.59
C HIS A 258 49.36 2.31 -27.79
N SER A 259 50.67 2.07 -27.65
CA SER A 259 51.63 2.23 -28.76
C SER A 259 53.12 2.24 -28.35
N ARG A 260 53.84 1.28 -28.95
CA ARG A 260 55.12 1.42 -29.70
C ARG A 260 56.46 1.65 -28.97
N ALA A 261 57.30 0.62 -29.18
CA ALA A 261 58.62 0.64 -29.84
C ALA A 261 59.90 0.73 -28.98
N GLY A 262 60.72 -0.33 -29.11
CA GLY A 262 62.11 -0.20 -29.53
C GLY A 262 63.21 -0.76 -28.61
N GLY A 263 63.86 -1.85 -29.05
CA GLY A 263 65.22 -2.29 -28.68
C GLY A 263 65.36 -2.94 -27.30
N GLY A 264 66.05 -4.04 -27.05
CA GLY A 264 67.17 -4.69 -27.73
C GLY A 264 68.15 -5.19 -26.65
N ALA A 265 68.89 -6.26 -26.95
CA ALA A 265 70.05 -6.83 -26.25
C ALA A 265 69.82 -7.89 -25.14
N ASP A 266 70.12 -9.14 -25.53
CA ASP A 266 71.04 -10.12 -24.90
C ASP A 266 71.42 -9.96 -23.42
N VAL A 267 71.19 -11.03 -22.63
CA VAL A 267 72.16 -12.05 -22.15
C VAL A 267 71.46 -12.96 -21.15
#